data_AF-A0A1V5F5U5-F1
#
_entry.id   AF-A0A1V5F5U5-F1
#
_cell.length_a   1.000
_cell.length_b   1.000
_cell.length_c   1.000
_cell.angle_alpha   90.00
_cell.angle_beta   90.00
_cell.angle_gamma   90.00
#
_symmetry.space_group_name_H-M   'P 1'
#
loop_
_entity.id
_entity.type
_entity.pdbx_description
1 polymer ?
#
loop_
_entity_poly.entity_id
_entity_poly.type
_entity_poly.pdbx_seq_one_letter_code
_entity_poly.pdbx_strand_id
1 'polypeptide(L)'
;MKNTEEVILQKSLDLFIEFGIRNVSIDTICNELRISKKTFYSYFKQKEDLVDAILTYEEKINIEEMKKRFDDKNAIESLISVLKEIKKNIDCKPKLMWMDIKKYYPKVYEKHEMRRRSIIRKDFEKNLQQGVKEGFYRDDLDIELLSMLHSYQLKNIMTTMSQYPKKYSKKRLVDFFIDIMIHIIANEKGLEYVRKNYYESEP
;
A
#
# COMPACT_ATOMS: atom_id res chain seq x y z
N MET A 1 17.88 4.92 20.57
CA MET A 1 17.82 3.47 20.87
C MET A 1 16.46 2.97 20.42
N LYS A 2 16.39 1.91 19.59
CA LYS A 2 15.11 1.28 19.25
C LYS A 2 14.52 0.66 20.51
N ASN A 3 13.22 0.84 20.75
CA ASN A 3 12.51 0.21 21.87
C ASN A 3 12.50 -1.32 21.66
N THR A 4 12.57 -2.13 22.72
CA THR A 4 12.49 -3.60 22.65
C THR A 4 11.25 -4.06 21.88
N GLU A 5 10.12 -3.37 22.01
CA GLU A 5 8.92 -3.62 21.21
C GLU A 5 9.19 -3.50 19.70
N GLU A 6 9.82 -2.41 19.25
CA GLU A 6 10.16 -2.18 17.84
C GLU A 6 11.13 -3.22 17.31
N VAL A 7 12.08 -3.67 18.13
CA VAL A 7 13.02 -4.75 17.78
C VAL A 7 12.26 -6.06 17.55
N ILE A 8 11.28 -6.38 18.41
CA ILE A 8 10.41 -7.55 18.21
C ILE A 8 9.60 -7.41 16.92
N LEU A 9 9.00 -6.24 16.66
CA LEU A 9 8.22 -5.98 15.46
C LEU A 9 9.04 -6.18 14.18
N GLN A 10 10.21 -5.54 14.09
CA GLN A 10 11.06 -5.61 12.90
C GLN A 10 11.55 -7.03 12.63
N LYS A 11 12.11 -7.71 13.65
CA LYS A 11 12.61 -9.07 13.45
C LYS A 11 11.49 -10.05 13.12
N SER A 12 10.31 -9.88 13.73
CA SER A 12 9.15 -10.72 13.41
C SER A 12 8.65 -10.47 11.98
N LEU A 13 8.65 -9.23 11.52
CA LEU A 13 8.31 -8.87 10.14
C LEU A 13 9.27 -9.57 9.16
N ASP A 14 10.59 -9.48 9.39
CA ASP A 14 11.59 -10.13 8.53
C ASP A 14 11.33 -11.65 8.42
N LEU A 15 11.12 -12.31 9.57
CA LEU A 15 10.82 -13.74 9.62
C LEU A 15 9.49 -14.08 8.93
N PHE A 16 8.46 -13.25 9.08
CA PHE A 16 7.16 -13.47 8.44
C PHE A 16 7.22 -13.26 6.92
N ILE A 17 8.02 -12.32 6.43
CA ILE A 17 8.28 -12.09 5.01
C ILE A 17 8.95 -13.32 4.40
N GLU A 18 9.97 -13.85 5.07
CA GLU A 18 10.80 -14.95 4.57
C GLU A 18 10.09 -16.31 4.66
N PHE A 19 9.50 -16.62 5.81
CA PHE A 19 9.02 -17.98 6.11
C PHE A 19 7.49 -18.10 6.14
N GLY A 20 6.76 -16.98 6.05
CA GLY A 20 5.32 -16.93 6.30
C GLY A 20 4.99 -16.92 7.79
N ILE A 21 3.82 -16.40 8.15
CA ILE A 21 3.42 -16.27 9.54
C ILE A 21 3.21 -17.65 10.15
N ARG A 22 2.60 -18.59 9.45
CA ARG A 22 2.27 -19.92 10.00
C ARG A 22 3.50 -20.67 10.51
N ASN A 23 4.64 -20.54 9.82
CA ASN A 23 5.84 -21.33 10.09
C ASN A 23 6.75 -20.72 11.17
N VAL A 24 6.50 -19.47 11.58
CA VAL A 24 7.32 -18.78 12.58
C VAL A 24 6.67 -18.87 13.94
N SER A 25 7.27 -19.61 14.89
CA SER A 25 6.74 -19.71 16.25
C SER A 25 7.20 -18.54 17.14
N ILE A 26 6.51 -18.31 18.27
CA ILE A 26 6.97 -17.34 19.28
C ILE A 26 8.34 -17.76 19.83
N ASP A 27 8.58 -19.06 19.99
CA ASP A 27 9.89 -19.61 20.35
C ASP A 27 10.98 -19.21 19.36
N THR A 28 10.71 -19.32 18.05
CA THR A 28 11.63 -18.91 16.99
C THR A 28 11.99 -17.42 17.14
N ILE A 29 10.99 -16.55 17.33
CA ILE A 29 11.20 -15.10 17.51
C ILE A 29 12.05 -14.83 18.76
N CYS A 30 11.71 -15.48 19.88
CA CYS A 30 12.43 -15.30 21.14
C CYS A 30 13.90 -15.74 21.03
N ASN A 31 14.16 -16.87 20.36
CA ASN A 31 15.50 -17.41 20.15
C ASN A 31 16.34 -16.49 19.26
N GLU A 32 15.77 -16.03 18.14
CA GLU A 32 16.42 -15.09 17.21
C GLU A 32 16.79 -13.76 17.88
N LEU A 33 15.96 -13.30 18.82
CA LEU A 33 16.18 -12.05 19.55
C LEU A 33 16.94 -12.21 20.87
N ARG A 34 17.22 -13.46 21.28
CA ARG A 34 17.81 -13.79 22.59
C ARG A 34 17.03 -13.20 23.77
N ILE A 35 15.71 -13.23 23.70
CA ILE A 35 14.81 -12.77 24.77
C ILE A 35 14.01 -13.95 25.36
N SER A 36 13.54 -13.79 26.59
CA SER A 36 12.67 -14.79 27.21
C SER A 36 11.23 -14.69 26.66
N LYS A 37 10.47 -15.80 26.71
CA LYS A 37 9.02 -15.76 26.48
C LYS A 37 8.31 -14.76 27.39
N LYS A 38 8.74 -14.65 28.65
CA LYS A 38 8.19 -13.67 29.61
C LYS A 38 8.37 -12.24 29.09
N THR A 39 9.51 -11.95 28.47
CA THR A 39 9.79 -10.65 27.82
C THR A 39 8.92 -10.46 26.58
N PHE A 40 8.74 -11.48 25.73
CA PHE A 40 7.82 -11.35 24.58
C PHE A 40 6.38 -11.06 25.04
N TYR A 41 5.89 -11.84 26.01
CA TYR A 41 4.52 -11.72 26.52
C TYR A 41 4.27 -10.44 27.32
N SER A 42 5.30 -9.68 27.72
CA SER A 42 5.08 -8.34 28.29
C SER A 42 4.66 -7.31 27.25
N TYR A 43 4.86 -7.59 25.95
CA TYR A 43 4.45 -6.70 24.84
C TYR A 43 3.26 -7.26 24.06
N PHE A 44 3.26 -8.56 23.74
CA PHE A 44 2.22 -9.19 22.92
C PHE A 44 1.63 -10.38 23.65
N LYS A 45 0.33 -10.34 23.98
CA LYS A 45 -0.32 -11.43 24.74
C LYS A 45 -0.45 -12.69 23.89
N GLN A 46 -0.64 -12.50 22.59
CA GLN A 46 -0.76 -13.57 21.61
C GLN A 46 -0.13 -13.16 20.28
N LYS A 47 0.13 -14.15 19.42
CA LYS A 47 0.71 -13.92 18.09
C LYS A 47 -0.16 -13.04 17.20
N GLU A 48 -1.48 -13.07 17.36
CA GLU A 48 -2.40 -12.18 16.64
C GLU A 48 -2.12 -10.70 16.97
N ASP A 49 -1.81 -10.36 18.22
CA ASP A 49 -1.48 -8.99 18.63
C ASP A 49 -0.19 -8.50 17.95
N LEU A 50 0.79 -9.39 17.83
CA LEU A 50 2.04 -9.12 17.10
C LEU A 50 1.75 -8.88 15.60
N VAL A 51 0.88 -9.68 14.98
CA VAL A 51 0.52 -9.50 13.56
C VAL A 51 -0.19 -8.15 13.34
N ASP A 52 -1.15 -7.79 14.20
CA ASP A 52 -1.86 -6.50 14.16
C ASP A 52 -0.89 -5.31 14.37
N ALA A 53 0.05 -5.45 15.31
CA ALA A 53 1.04 -4.42 15.57
C ALA A 53 2.04 -4.25 14.42
N ILE A 54 2.49 -5.33 13.78
CA ILE A 54 3.35 -5.27 12.59
C ILE A 54 2.66 -4.56 11.43
N LEU A 55 1.39 -4.88 11.15
CA LEU A 55 0.64 -4.21 10.10
C LEU A 55 0.43 -2.73 10.39
N THR A 56 0.19 -2.38 11.66
CA THR A 56 0.11 -0.98 12.09
C THR A 56 1.45 -0.25 11.94
N TYR A 57 2.56 -0.94 12.23
CA TYR A 57 3.91 -0.40 12.10
C TYR A 57 4.27 -0.14 10.63
N GLU A 58 4.04 -1.12 9.76
CA GLU A 58 4.20 -1.00 8.30
C GLU A 58 3.35 0.15 7.74
N GLU A 59 2.09 0.28 8.14
CA GLU A 59 1.22 1.38 7.72
C GLU A 59 1.78 2.75 8.12
N LYS A 60 2.31 2.89 9.34
CA LYS A 60 2.91 4.15 9.80
C LYS A 60 4.12 4.54 8.97
N ILE A 61 5.03 3.60 8.72
CA ILE A 61 6.21 3.83 7.86
C ILE A 61 5.76 4.26 6.47
N ASN A 62 4.82 3.53 5.87
CA ASN A 62 4.32 3.86 4.54
C ASN A 62 3.71 5.27 4.50
N ILE A 63 2.91 5.66 5.50
CA ILE A 63 2.34 7.02 5.56
C ILE A 63 3.43 8.08 5.70
N GLU A 64 4.45 7.86 6.53
CA GLU A 64 5.55 8.80 6.73
C GLU A 64 6.42 8.95 5.47
N GLU A 65 6.74 7.84 4.81
CA GLU A 65 7.45 7.86 3.53
C GLU A 65 6.65 8.55 2.45
N MET A 66 5.35 8.28 2.38
CA MET A 66 4.45 8.95 1.43
C MET A 66 4.49 10.46 1.69
N LYS A 67 4.23 10.92 2.93
CA LYS A 67 4.28 12.35 3.27
C LYS A 67 5.59 13.02 2.83
N LYS A 68 6.74 12.43 3.17
CA LYS A 68 8.06 12.95 2.77
C LYS A 68 8.25 13.05 1.25
N ARG A 69 7.61 12.17 0.48
CA ARG A 69 7.72 12.13 -0.99
C ARG A 69 6.75 13.09 -1.69
N PHE A 70 5.69 13.54 -1.02
CA PHE A 70 4.66 14.42 -1.61
C PHE A 70 4.64 15.84 -1.05
N ASP A 71 5.45 16.14 -0.04
CA ASP A 71 5.70 17.54 0.35
C ASP A 71 6.18 18.34 -0.87
N ASP A 72 5.65 19.56 -1.00
CA ASP A 72 5.98 20.55 -2.03
C ASP A 72 5.66 20.19 -3.50
N LYS A 73 4.94 19.10 -3.76
CA LYS A 73 4.52 18.72 -5.12
C LYS A 73 3.13 19.24 -5.47
N ASN A 74 2.93 19.55 -6.74
CA ASN A 74 1.56 19.74 -7.26
C ASN A 74 0.82 18.38 -7.36
N ALA A 75 -0.48 18.42 -7.61
CA ALA A 75 -1.31 17.22 -7.59
C ALA A 75 -0.88 16.18 -8.63
N ILE A 76 -0.55 16.62 -9.85
CA ILE A 76 -0.24 15.71 -10.95
C ILE A 76 1.16 15.09 -10.80
N GLU A 77 2.13 15.83 -10.26
CA GLU A 77 3.45 15.32 -9.86
C GLU A 77 3.36 14.28 -8.75
N SER A 78 2.49 14.56 -7.76
CA SER A 78 2.22 13.63 -6.67
C SER A 78 1.61 12.33 -7.19
N LEU A 79 0.60 12.44 -8.06
CA LEU A 79 0.00 11.28 -8.72
C LEU A 79 1.07 10.48 -9.49
N ILE A 80 1.84 11.11 -10.37
CA ILE A 80 2.91 10.45 -11.16
C ILE A 80 3.90 9.72 -10.24
N SER A 81 4.28 10.35 -9.12
CA SER A 81 5.19 9.76 -8.14
C SER A 81 4.60 8.49 -7.50
N VAL A 82 3.30 8.51 -7.13
CA VAL A 82 2.58 7.31 -6.64
C VAL A 82 2.55 6.22 -7.71
N LEU A 83 2.24 6.58 -8.95
CA LEU A 83 2.12 5.63 -10.06
C LEU A 83 3.44 4.93 -10.37
N LYS A 84 4.56 5.66 -10.34
CA LYS A 84 5.91 5.09 -10.52
C LYS A 84 6.26 4.11 -9.38
N GLU A 85 5.90 4.44 -8.15
CA GLU A 85 6.13 3.55 -7.00
C GLU A 85 5.30 2.26 -7.07
N ILE A 86 4.03 2.35 -7.48
CA ILE A 86 3.16 1.17 -7.70
C ILE A 86 3.78 0.25 -8.75
N LYS A 87 4.26 0.79 -9.87
CA LYS A 87 4.95 0.02 -10.91
C LYS A 87 6.22 -0.65 -10.38
N LYS A 88 7.06 0.10 -9.67
CA LYS A 88 8.33 -0.39 -9.10
C LYS A 88 8.12 -1.57 -8.15
N ASN A 89 7.06 -1.53 -7.34
CA ASN A 89 6.82 -2.52 -6.29
C ASN A 89 5.81 -3.61 -6.67
N ILE A 90 5.39 -3.70 -7.93
CA ILE A 90 4.32 -4.60 -8.40
C ILE A 90 4.60 -6.09 -8.11
N ASP A 91 5.88 -6.45 -8.03
CA ASP A 91 6.33 -7.82 -7.76
C ASP A 91 6.83 -8.05 -6.33
N CYS A 92 6.95 -7.00 -5.52
CA CYS A 92 7.67 -7.05 -4.24
C CYS A 92 6.83 -7.52 -3.04
N LYS A 93 5.53 -7.83 -3.19
CA LYS A 93 4.70 -8.21 -2.03
C LYS A 93 5.03 -9.63 -1.54
N PRO A 94 5.35 -9.83 -0.25
CA PRO A 94 5.60 -11.14 0.34
C PRO A 94 4.33 -11.99 0.30
N LYS A 95 4.17 -12.77 -0.78
CA LYS A 95 2.93 -13.50 -1.09
C LYS A 95 2.51 -14.43 0.05
N LEU A 96 3.47 -15.09 0.70
CA LEU A 96 3.22 -16.03 1.79
C LEU A 96 2.67 -15.36 3.05
N MET A 97 3.29 -14.28 3.52
CA MET A 97 2.83 -13.52 4.68
C MET A 97 1.37 -13.07 4.50
N TRP A 98 1.05 -12.44 3.37
CA TRP A 98 -0.30 -11.93 3.10
C TRP A 98 -1.35 -13.04 2.94
N MET A 99 -0.97 -14.19 2.36
CA MET A 99 -1.83 -15.37 2.31
C MET A 99 -2.15 -15.90 3.72
N ASP A 100 -1.15 -15.94 4.60
CA ASP A 100 -1.33 -16.38 5.99
C ASP A 100 -2.20 -15.40 6.79
N ILE A 101 -1.99 -14.08 6.65
CA ILE A 101 -2.82 -13.05 7.29
C ILE A 101 -4.29 -13.26 6.90
N LYS A 102 -4.57 -13.36 5.61
CA LYS A 102 -5.95 -13.51 5.11
C LYS A 102 -6.60 -14.81 5.57
N LYS A 103 -5.82 -15.90 5.69
CA LYS A 103 -6.33 -17.22 6.04
C LYS A 103 -6.51 -17.42 7.54
N TYR A 104 -5.53 -17.01 8.36
CA TYR A 104 -5.48 -17.32 9.79
C TYR A 104 -5.85 -16.14 10.68
N TYR A 105 -5.81 -14.91 10.16
CA TYR A 105 -6.11 -13.68 10.90
C TYR A 105 -7.12 -12.78 10.16
N PRO A 106 -8.31 -13.31 9.77
CA PRO A 106 -9.24 -12.59 8.90
C PRO A 106 -9.77 -11.28 9.50
N LYS A 107 -9.94 -11.20 10.83
CA LYS A 107 -10.38 -9.97 11.51
C LYS A 107 -9.32 -8.87 11.46
N VAL A 108 -8.06 -9.23 11.72
CA VAL A 108 -6.91 -8.32 11.58
C VAL A 108 -6.79 -7.86 10.12
N TYR A 109 -6.88 -8.79 9.17
CA TYR A 109 -6.88 -8.47 7.75
C TYR A 109 -7.97 -7.45 7.40
N GLU A 110 -9.22 -7.69 7.81
CA GLU A 110 -10.34 -6.81 7.51
C GLU A 110 -10.18 -5.42 8.13
N LYS A 111 -9.74 -5.34 9.38
CA LYS A 111 -9.41 -4.08 10.08
C LYS A 111 -8.43 -3.24 9.26
N HIS A 112 -7.32 -3.83 8.85
CA HIS A 112 -6.28 -3.14 8.08
C HIS A 112 -6.72 -2.81 6.65
N GLU A 113 -7.48 -3.68 5.99
CA GLU A 113 -8.06 -3.40 4.68
C GLU A 113 -9.03 -2.20 4.71
N MET A 114 -9.88 -2.11 5.74
CA MET A 114 -10.78 -0.97 5.93
C MET A 114 -10.01 0.33 6.16
N ARG A 115 -8.97 0.29 6.99
CA ARG A 115 -8.11 1.45 7.25
C ARG A 115 -7.37 1.89 6.00
N ARG A 116 -6.73 0.98 5.28
CA ARG A 116 -6.04 1.26 4.01
C ARG A 116 -7.00 1.87 2.98
N ARG A 117 -8.21 1.32 2.85
CA ARG A 117 -9.24 1.87 1.95
C ARG A 117 -9.61 3.30 2.32
N SER A 118 -9.78 3.59 3.63
CA SER A 118 -10.07 4.95 4.08
C SER A 118 -8.93 5.92 3.80
N ILE A 119 -7.66 5.50 3.94
CA ILE A 119 -6.49 6.34 3.66
C ILE A 119 -6.43 6.65 2.17
N ILE A 120 -6.50 5.62 1.31
CA ILE A 120 -6.52 5.75 -0.15
C ILE A 120 -7.62 6.71 -0.61
N ARG A 121 -8.86 6.56 -0.10
CA ARG A 121 -9.96 7.47 -0.43
C ARG A 121 -9.61 8.91 -0.09
N LYS A 122 -9.17 9.17 1.15
CA LYS A 122 -8.90 10.54 1.64
C LYS A 122 -7.73 11.20 0.90
N ASP A 123 -6.67 10.44 0.63
CA ASP A 123 -5.49 10.99 -0.04
C ASP A 123 -5.78 11.27 -1.52
N PHE A 124 -6.52 10.39 -2.19
CA PHE A 124 -6.93 10.62 -3.56
C PHE A 124 -7.94 11.77 -3.70
N GLU A 125 -8.88 11.89 -2.77
CA GLU A 125 -9.82 13.01 -2.69
C GLU A 125 -9.09 14.36 -2.58
N LYS A 126 -8.11 14.46 -1.68
CA LYS A 126 -7.26 15.66 -1.55
C LYS A 126 -6.49 15.96 -2.82
N ASN A 127 -5.90 14.93 -3.44
CA ASN A 127 -5.15 15.08 -4.68
C ASN A 127 -6.05 15.61 -5.80
N LEU A 128 -7.26 15.06 -5.96
CA LEU A 128 -8.23 15.53 -6.94
C LEU A 128 -8.63 16.99 -6.70
N GLN A 129 -8.96 17.36 -5.46
CA GLN A 129 -9.30 18.75 -5.09
C GLN A 129 -8.17 19.72 -5.44
N GLN A 130 -6.93 19.34 -5.13
CA GLN A 130 -5.75 20.14 -5.44
C GLN A 130 -5.55 20.26 -6.96
N GLY A 131 -5.66 19.17 -7.72
CA GLY A 131 -5.41 19.19 -9.16
C GLY A 131 -6.49 19.91 -9.96
N VAL A 132 -7.73 19.95 -9.47
CA VAL A 132 -8.78 20.84 -10.01
C VAL A 132 -8.39 22.29 -9.78
N LYS A 133 -8.00 22.65 -8.55
CA LYS A 133 -7.57 24.02 -8.19
C LYS A 133 -6.34 24.49 -8.99
N GLU A 134 -5.42 23.59 -9.30
CA GLU A 134 -4.20 23.85 -10.09
C GLU A 134 -4.45 23.80 -11.62
N GLY A 135 -5.66 23.42 -12.02
CA GLY A 135 -6.09 23.35 -13.42
C GLY A 135 -5.48 22.18 -14.20
N PHE A 136 -4.99 21.13 -13.54
CA PHE A 136 -4.52 19.91 -14.20
C PHE A 136 -5.61 18.84 -14.37
N TYR A 137 -6.62 18.87 -13.51
CA TYR A 137 -7.76 17.96 -13.55
C TYR A 137 -9.01 18.66 -14.07
N ARG A 138 -9.96 17.86 -14.54
CA ARG A 138 -11.26 18.36 -14.98
C ARG A 138 -12.03 18.97 -13.82
N ASP A 139 -12.70 20.09 -14.04
CA ASP A 139 -13.48 20.82 -13.03
C ASP A 139 -14.90 20.25 -12.83
N ASP A 140 -15.33 19.33 -13.68
CA ASP A 140 -16.64 18.66 -13.65
C ASP A 140 -16.65 17.31 -12.90
N LEU A 141 -15.59 17.00 -12.14
CA LEU A 141 -15.47 15.73 -11.42
C LEU A 141 -16.36 15.69 -10.17
N ASP A 142 -17.13 14.60 -10.02
CA ASP A 142 -17.67 14.19 -8.71
C ASP A 142 -16.54 13.56 -7.89
N ILE A 143 -15.79 14.41 -7.18
CA ILE A 143 -14.60 14.03 -6.43
C ILE A 143 -14.94 13.00 -5.35
N GLU A 144 -16.07 13.15 -4.65
CA GLU A 144 -16.43 12.26 -3.55
C GLU A 144 -16.71 10.84 -4.06
N LEU A 145 -17.57 10.75 -5.10
CA LEU A 145 -17.95 9.48 -5.71
C LEU A 145 -16.74 8.79 -6.35
N LEU A 146 -15.94 9.55 -7.10
CA LEU A 146 -14.76 9.03 -7.77
C LEU A 146 -13.74 8.50 -6.75
N SER A 147 -13.51 9.23 -5.66
CA SER A 147 -12.56 8.84 -4.62
C SER A 147 -13.02 7.61 -3.85
N MET A 148 -14.32 7.52 -3.56
CA MET A 148 -14.93 6.31 -3.00
C MET A 148 -14.72 5.12 -3.94
N LEU A 149 -15.14 5.22 -5.21
CA LEU A 149 -15.08 4.11 -6.17
C LEU A 149 -13.63 3.64 -6.40
N HIS A 150 -12.70 4.58 -6.57
CA HIS A 150 -11.28 4.29 -6.77
C HIS A 150 -10.70 3.45 -5.61
N SER A 151 -11.08 3.76 -4.37
CA SER A 151 -10.61 3.01 -3.20
C SER A 151 -11.03 1.53 -3.20
N TYR A 152 -12.17 1.19 -3.80
CA TYR A 152 -12.61 -0.21 -4.00
C TYR A 152 -11.94 -0.84 -5.22
N GLN A 153 -11.82 -0.10 -6.32
CA GLN A 153 -11.22 -0.58 -7.56
C GLN A 153 -9.78 -1.05 -7.37
N LEU A 154 -8.96 -0.31 -6.61
CA LEU A 154 -7.56 -0.68 -6.34
C LEU A 154 -7.42 -2.07 -5.70
N LYS A 155 -8.32 -2.41 -4.76
CA LYS A 155 -8.35 -3.76 -4.16
C LYS A 155 -8.75 -4.82 -5.19
N ASN A 156 -9.74 -4.51 -6.03
CA ASN A 156 -10.24 -5.44 -7.04
C ASN A 156 -9.17 -5.76 -8.07
N ILE A 157 -8.43 -4.76 -8.55
CA ILE A 157 -7.36 -4.94 -9.55
C ILE A 157 -6.26 -5.88 -9.03
N MET A 158 -5.81 -5.67 -7.79
CA MET A 158 -4.83 -6.55 -7.13
C MET A 158 -5.36 -7.99 -7.01
N THR A 159 -6.66 -8.15 -6.77
CA THR A 159 -7.31 -9.46 -6.71
C THR A 159 -7.41 -10.11 -8.09
N THR A 160 -7.81 -9.35 -9.11
CA THR A 160 -7.93 -9.80 -10.51
C THR A 160 -6.59 -10.28 -11.08
N MET A 161 -5.48 -9.60 -10.75
CA MET A 161 -4.13 -10.04 -11.12
C MET A 161 -3.81 -11.47 -10.68
N SER A 162 -4.34 -11.87 -9.52
CA SER A 162 -4.10 -13.20 -8.95
C SER A 162 -4.97 -14.29 -9.59
N GLN A 163 -6.09 -13.92 -10.23
CA GLN A 163 -7.06 -14.86 -10.80
C GLN A 163 -6.72 -15.27 -12.24
N TYR A 164 -6.10 -14.38 -13.04
CA TYR A 164 -5.78 -14.64 -14.44
C TYR A 164 -4.29 -14.50 -14.79
N PRO A 165 -3.35 -15.07 -14.00
CA PRO A 165 -1.92 -14.80 -14.15
C PRO A 165 -1.33 -15.31 -15.47
N LYS A 166 -1.99 -16.25 -16.16
CA LYS A 166 -1.56 -16.78 -17.46
C LYS A 166 -2.02 -15.95 -18.66
N LYS A 167 -3.07 -15.13 -18.50
CA LYS A 167 -3.70 -14.38 -19.61
C LYS A 167 -3.22 -12.93 -19.66
N TYR A 168 -2.98 -12.32 -18.50
CA TYR A 168 -2.56 -10.92 -18.40
C TYR A 168 -1.36 -10.80 -17.46
N SER A 169 -0.30 -10.15 -17.91
CA SER A 169 0.81 -9.79 -17.02
C SER A 169 0.36 -8.72 -16.02
N LYS A 170 0.93 -8.73 -14.81
CA LYS A 170 0.62 -7.71 -13.80
C LYS A 170 0.90 -6.30 -14.33
N LYS A 171 2.05 -6.12 -14.99
CA LYS A 171 2.47 -4.86 -15.61
C LYS A 171 1.38 -4.34 -16.56
N ARG A 172 0.92 -5.17 -17.51
CA ARG A 172 -0.14 -4.79 -18.46
C ARG A 172 -1.42 -4.35 -17.75
N LEU A 173 -1.84 -5.05 -16.70
CA LEU A 173 -3.04 -4.71 -15.94
C LEU A 173 -2.90 -3.37 -15.20
N VAL A 174 -1.74 -3.13 -14.58
CA VAL A 174 -1.45 -1.84 -13.93
C VAL A 174 -1.40 -0.72 -14.95
N ASP A 175 -0.67 -0.89 -16.05
CA ASP A 175 -0.55 0.13 -17.11
C ASP A 175 -1.93 0.52 -17.66
N PHE A 176 -2.76 -0.48 -17.96
CA PHE A 176 -4.11 -0.26 -18.46
C PHE A 176 -5.02 0.45 -17.44
N PHE A 177 -4.94 0.07 -16.17
CA PHE A 177 -5.71 0.76 -15.14
C PHE A 177 -5.26 2.22 -14.95
N ILE A 178 -3.95 2.46 -14.93
CA ILE A 178 -3.38 3.80 -14.81
C ILE A 178 -3.85 4.67 -15.98
N ASP A 179 -3.79 4.14 -17.20
CA ASP A 179 -4.22 4.83 -18.41
C ASP A 179 -5.69 5.25 -18.32
N ILE A 180 -6.60 4.32 -17.97
CA ILE A 180 -8.02 4.63 -17.75
C ILE A 180 -8.18 5.75 -16.72
N MET A 181 -7.49 5.62 -15.57
CA MET A 181 -7.67 6.53 -14.45
C MET A 181 -7.22 7.94 -14.80
N ILE A 182 -6.07 8.10 -15.47
CA ILE A 182 -5.55 9.39 -15.91
C ILE A 182 -6.51 10.05 -16.91
N HIS A 183 -7.01 9.31 -17.89
CA HIS A 183 -7.94 9.85 -18.89
C HIS A 183 -9.31 10.21 -18.31
N ILE A 184 -9.71 9.60 -17.19
CA ILE A 184 -10.94 9.99 -16.47
C ILE A 184 -10.76 11.34 -15.78
N ILE A 185 -9.60 11.60 -15.15
CA ILE A 185 -9.43 12.73 -14.24
C ILE A 185 -8.74 13.95 -14.86
N ALA A 186 -7.79 13.75 -15.77
CA ALA A 186 -6.97 14.82 -16.30
C ALA A 186 -7.68 15.58 -17.42
N ASN A 187 -7.50 16.90 -17.45
CA ASN A 187 -7.87 17.71 -18.60
C ASN A 187 -6.71 17.72 -19.62
N GLU A 188 -6.82 18.50 -20.71
CA GLU A 188 -5.78 18.57 -21.75
C GLU A 188 -4.40 18.94 -21.20
N LYS A 189 -4.32 19.96 -20.33
CA LYS A 189 -3.08 20.39 -19.66
C LYS A 189 -2.50 19.27 -18.80
N GLY A 190 -3.36 18.57 -18.05
CA GLY A 190 -2.95 17.43 -17.24
C GLY A 190 -2.41 16.27 -18.08
N LEU A 191 -3.12 15.90 -19.15
CA LEU A 191 -2.70 14.83 -20.06
C LEU A 191 -1.36 15.13 -20.73
N GLU A 192 -1.14 16.38 -21.16
CA GLU A 192 0.16 16.80 -21.70
C GLU A 192 1.27 16.70 -20.66
N TYR A 193 1.00 17.10 -19.42
CA TYR A 193 1.95 16.97 -18.32
C TYR A 193 2.30 15.50 -18.04
N VAL A 194 1.32 14.60 -17.98
CA VAL A 194 1.56 13.16 -17.82
C VAL A 194 2.39 12.62 -18.98
N ARG A 195 2.06 12.97 -20.23
CA ARG A 195 2.78 12.49 -21.41
C ARG A 195 4.28 12.74 -21.30
N LYS A 196 4.65 13.99 -21.00
CA LYS A 196 6.04 14.44 -20.84
C LYS A 196 6.76 13.82 -19.64
N ASN A 197 6.07 13.68 -18.50
CA ASN A 197 6.73 13.36 -17.22
C ASN A 197 6.56 11.91 -16.73
N TYR A 198 5.67 11.15 -17.37
CA TYR A 198 5.41 9.75 -17.05
C TYR A 198 5.80 8.82 -18.20
N TYR A 199 5.19 8.99 -19.37
CA TYR A 199 5.39 8.07 -20.50
C TYR A 199 6.70 8.31 -21.24
N GLU A 200 7.05 9.57 -21.54
CA GLU A 200 8.29 9.90 -22.26
C GLU A 200 9.54 9.85 -21.37
N SER A 201 9.35 9.71 -20.05
CA SER A 201 10.44 9.59 -19.07
C SER A 201 10.87 8.14 -18.77
N GLU A 202 10.20 7.14 -19.36
CA GLU A 202 10.63 5.74 -19.29
C GLU A 202 11.62 5.46 -20.45
N PRO A 203 12.87 5.05 -20.18
CA PRO A 203 13.82 4.66 -21.22
C PRO A 203 13.44 3.35 -21.94
#